data_AF-A0A2Z5WZF7-F1
#
_entry.id   AF-A0A2Z5WZF7-F1
#
_cell.length_a   1.000
_cell.length_b   1.000
_cell.length_c   1.000
_cell.angle_alpha   90.00
_cell.angle_beta   90.00
_cell.angle_gamma   90.00
#
_symmetry.space_group_name_H-M   'P 1'
#
loop_
_entity.id
_entity.type
_entity.pdbx_description
1 polymer ?
#
loop_
_entity_poly.entity_id
_entity_poly.type
_entity_poly.pdbx_seq_one_letter_code
_entity_poly.pdbx_strand_id
1 'polypeptide(L)'
;MVGIFQQERIVKAEEQIAEKRRYINYDTREFTIESIVKYLEEEETFLPEYHRDLVWDSTRQSKFIESIFLGLPILPLFVAKIQEPFSLEIIDGSQRVLTLAAFMTNKLQLIHLKTLDSLNGFSFSDFSPSHQRKFKNTSINVIILFDADEISKKDISNRINTY
;
A
#
# COMPACT_ATOMS: atom_id res chain seq x y z
N MET A 1 -43.94 1.81 24.16
CA MET A 1 -43.82 2.70 22.99
C MET A 1 -42.37 2.86 22.52
N VAL A 2 -41.38 3.06 23.42
CA VAL A 2 -39.94 3.19 23.06
C VAL A 2 -39.34 1.95 22.36
N GLY A 3 -39.74 0.73 22.75
CA GLY A 3 -39.23 -0.51 22.16
C GLY A 3 -39.64 -0.76 20.70
N ILE A 4 -40.79 -0.22 20.26
CA ILE A 4 -41.27 -0.39 18.87
C ILE A 4 -40.44 0.47 17.91
N PHE A 5 -40.20 1.73 18.27
CA PHE A 5 -39.32 2.63 17.50
C PHE A 5 -37.87 2.12 17.42
N GLN A 6 -37.38 1.47 18.47
CA GLN A 6 -36.06 0.86 18.44
C GLN A 6 -36.02 -0.36 17.51
N GLN A 7 -37.07 -1.18 17.50
CA GLN A 7 -37.19 -2.34 16.62
C GLN A 7 -37.28 -1.93 15.14
N GLU A 8 -38.09 -0.93 14.81
CA GLU A 8 -38.20 -0.39 13.43
C GLU A 8 -36.86 0.14 12.92
N ARG A 9 -36.07 0.79 13.79
CA ARG A 9 -34.73 1.26 13.45
C ARG A 9 -33.75 0.13 13.20
N ILE A 10 -33.84 -0.97 13.96
CA ILE A 10 -32.99 -2.15 13.77
C ILE A 10 -33.30 -2.82 12.44
N VAL A 11 -34.58 -3.06 12.14
CA VAL A 11 -35.01 -3.69 10.87
C VAL A 11 -34.54 -2.86 9.68
N LYS A 12 -34.77 -1.54 9.72
CA LYS A 12 -34.30 -0.64 8.65
C LYS A 12 -32.77 -0.65 8.50
N ALA A 13 -32.03 -0.79 9.60
CA ALA A 13 -30.57 -0.87 9.55
C ALA A 13 -30.10 -2.20 8.95
N GLU A 14 -30.71 -3.33 9.31
CA GLU A 14 -30.39 -4.64 8.75
C GLU A 14 -30.68 -4.72 7.25
N GLU A 15 -31.84 -4.20 6.82
CA GLU A 15 -32.19 -4.09 5.40
C GLU A 15 -31.16 -3.25 4.63
N GLN A 16 -30.79 -2.09 5.18
CA GLN A 16 -29.79 -1.23 4.57
C GLN A 16 -28.40 -1.90 4.49
N ILE A 17 -27.99 -2.65 5.50
CA ILE A 17 -26.73 -3.41 5.48
C ILE A 17 -26.78 -4.48 4.39
N ALA A 18 -27.87 -5.25 4.33
CA ALA A 18 -28.04 -6.30 3.33
C ALA A 18 -28.04 -5.73 1.91
N GLU A 19 -28.74 -4.62 1.67
CA GLU A 19 -28.81 -3.95 0.37
C GLU A 19 -27.45 -3.35 -0.06
N LYS A 20 -26.71 -2.74 0.86
CA LYS A 20 -25.47 -2.00 0.54
C LYS A 20 -24.19 -2.83 0.63
N ARG A 21 -24.23 -4.04 1.20
CA ARG A 21 -23.05 -4.91 1.30
C ARG A 21 -22.63 -5.37 -0.09
N ARG A 22 -21.50 -4.85 -0.55
CA ARG A 22 -20.86 -5.31 -1.79
C ARG A 22 -19.95 -6.51 -1.50
N TYR A 23 -20.07 -7.56 -2.30
CA TYR A 23 -19.08 -8.64 -2.31
C TYR A 23 -17.94 -8.21 -3.23
N ILE A 24 -16.76 -7.99 -2.66
CA ILE A 24 -15.55 -7.69 -3.42
C ILE A 24 -14.74 -8.96 -3.46
N ASN A 25 -14.50 -9.49 -4.64
CA ASN A 25 -13.63 -10.65 -4.80
C ASN A 25 -12.18 -10.21 -4.65
N TYR A 26 -11.44 -10.80 -3.71
CA TYR A 26 -10.04 -10.46 -3.48
C TYR A 26 -9.23 -11.67 -3.04
N ASP A 27 -7.91 -11.58 -3.26
CA ASP A 27 -6.90 -12.53 -2.80
C ASP A 27 -5.83 -11.77 -2.02
N THR A 28 -5.15 -12.43 -1.10
CA THR A 28 -4.03 -11.86 -0.36
C THR A 28 -2.77 -12.65 -0.67
N ARG A 29 -1.75 -11.95 -1.15
CA ARG A 29 -0.46 -12.54 -1.52
C ARG A 29 0.68 -11.84 -0.84
N GLU A 30 1.77 -12.57 -0.66
CA GLU A 30 3.04 -12.00 -0.22
C GLU A 30 3.94 -11.79 -1.43
N PHE A 31 4.48 -10.58 -1.56
CA PHE A 31 5.50 -10.27 -2.54
C PHE A 31 6.74 -9.75 -1.84
N THR A 32 7.91 -10.11 -2.34
CA THR A 32 9.16 -9.50 -1.89
C THR A 32 9.22 -8.05 -2.36
N ILE A 33 9.95 -7.21 -1.63
CA ILE A 33 10.23 -5.83 -2.06
C ILE A 33 10.84 -5.82 -3.47
N GLU A 34 11.74 -6.74 -3.79
CA GLU A 34 12.34 -6.83 -5.13
C GLU A 34 11.29 -7.10 -6.22
N SER A 35 10.36 -8.03 -6.00
CA SER A 35 9.27 -8.28 -6.96
C SER A 35 8.35 -7.07 -7.12
N ILE A 36 8.00 -6.39 -6.02
CA ILE A 36 7.16 -5.18 -6.06
C ILE A 36 7.81 -4.09 -6.91
N VAL A 37 9.10 -3.82 -6.69
CA VAL A 37 9.84 -2.81 -7.47
C VAL A 37 9.96 -3.21 -8.93
N LYS A 38 10.18 -4.50 -9.22
CA LYS A 38 10.24 -5.02 -10.58
C LYS A 38 8.90 -4.81 -11.34
N TYR A 39 7.77 -5.11 -10.71
CA TYR A 39 6.45 -4.86 -11.30
C TYR A 39 6.22 -3.37 -11.63
N LEU A 40 6.79 -2.47 -10.82
CA LEU A 40 6.76 -1.03 -11.11
C LEU A 40 7.61 -0.66 -12.32
N GLU A 41 8.81 -1.22 -12.45
CA GLU A 41 9.75 -0.90 -13.53
C GLU A 41 9.32 -1.47 -14.90
N GLU A 42 8.62 -2.60 -14.92
CA GLU A 42 8.16 -3.25 -16.17
C GLU A 42 6.89 -2.60 -16.75
N GLU A 43 6.44 -1.45 -16.21
CA GLU A 43 5.17 -0.76 -16.57
C GLU A 43 3.91 -1.66 -16.45
N GLU A 44 4.03 -2.82 -15.81
CA GLU A 44 2.91 -3.71 -15.49
C GLU A 44 2.01 -3.14 -14.37
N THR A 45 2.40 -2.00 -13.79
CA THR A 45 1.60 -1.28 -12.81
C THR A 45 1.31 0.16 -13.24
N PHE A 46 0.05 0.57 -13.05
CA PHE A 46 -0.38 1.95 -13.29
C PHE A 46 -0.64 2.67 -11.96
N LEU A 47 -0.08 3.87 -11.84
CA LEU A 47 -0.36 4.80 -10.75
C LEU A 47 -1.43 5.80 -11.22
N PRO A 48 -2.65 5.76 -10.68
CA PRO A 48 -3.69 6.66 -11.12
C PRO A 48 -3.36 8.13 -10.86
N GLU A 49 -3.82 9.01 -11.76
CA GLU A 49 -3.50 10.44 -11.73
C GLU A 49 -3.92 11.16 -10.44
N TYR A 50 -4.96 10.66 -9.76
CA TYR A 50 -5.48 11.22 -8.51
C TYR A 50 -4.54 11.05 -7.30
N HIS A 51 -3.42 10.32 -7.43
CA HIS A 51 -2.39 10.21 -6.39
C HIS A 51 -1.21 11.19 -6.57
N ARG A 52 -1.25 12.10 -7.55
CA ARG A 52 -0.12 13.03 -7.81
C ARG A 52 0.05 14.13 -6.75
N ASP A 53 -0.98 14.45 -5.99
CA ASP A 53 -0.99 15.68 -5.17
C ASP A 53 -0.38 15.53 -3.76
N LEU A 54 -0.01 14.32 -3.32
CA LEU A 54 0.54 14.07 -1.98
C LEU A 54 1.77 13.15 -2.02
N VAL A 55 2.88 13.69 -2.52
CA VAL A 55 4.17 13.01 -2.53
C VAL A 55 4.80 13.06 -1.14
N TRP A 56 5.26 11.91 -0.61
CA TRP A 56 6.02 11.88 0.63
C TRP A 56 7.34 12.63 0.48
N ASP A 57 7.67 13.49 1.45
CA ASP A 57 8.99 14.10 1.53
C ASP A 57 10.06 13.06 1.89
N SER A 58 11.33 13.39 1.62
CA SER A 58 12.45 12.47 1.91
C SER A 58 12.51 12.05 3.38
N THR A 59 12.05 12.89 4.30
CA THR A 59 11.95 12.57 5.73
C THR A 59 10.98 11.41 5.99
N ARG A 60 9.76 11.49 5.46
CA ARG A 60 8.75 10.44 5.62
C ARG A 60 9.14 9.17 4.88
N GLN A 61 9.73 9.30 3.68
CA GLN A 61 10.30 8.19 2.96
C GLN A 61 11.40 7.48 3.77
N SER A 62 12.31 8.23 4.38
CA SER A 62 13.40 7.69 5.21
C SER A 62 12.86 6.91 6.41
N LYS A 63 11.85 7.44 7.11
CA LYS A 63 11.22 6.74 8.25
C LYS A 63 10.54 5.44 7.82
N PHE A 64 9.95 5.40 6.64
CA PHE A 64 9.38 4.16 6.12
C PHE A 64 10.46 3.11 5.84
N ILE A 65 11.61 3.50 5.26
CA ILE A 65 12.75 2.60 5.10
C ILE A 65 13.33 2.15 6.45
N GLU A 66 13.42 3.06 7.43
CA GLU A 66 13.84 2.74 8.81
C GLU A 66 12.94 1.66 9.43
N SER A 67 11.62 1.76 9.25
CA SER A 67 10.66 0.73 9.72
C SER A 67 10.95 -0.66 9.15
N ILE A 68 11.35 -0.75 7.87
CA ILE A 68 11.70 -2.03 7.23
C ILE A 68 12.98 -2.61 7.85
N PHE A 69 14.01 -1.79 8.04
CA PHE A 69 15.25 -2.23 8.70
C PHE A 69 15.04 -2.63 10.16
N LEU A 70 14.09 -2.01 10.85
CA LEU A 70 13.67 -2.37 12.21
C LEU A 70 12.78 -3.63 12.25
N GLY A 71 12.33 -4.14 11.11
CA GLY A 71 11.42 -5.29 11.04
C GLY A 71 10.01 -4.99 11.54
N LEU A 72 9.58 -3.72 11.46
CA LEU A 72 8.23 -3.33 11.85
C LEU A 72 7.19 -3.81 10.82
N PRO A 73 5.97 -4.19 11.25
CA PRO A 73 4.90 -4.56 10.33
C PRO A 73 4.60 -3.46 9.32
N ILE A 74 4.61 -3.81 8.03
CA ILE A 74 4.20 -2.92 6.96
C ILE A 74 2.74 -3.21 6.62
N LEU A 75 1.91 -2.18 6.53
CA LEU A 75 0.51 -2.33 6.11
C LEU A 75 0.44 -3.00 4.74
N PRO A 76 -0.63 -3.72 4.41
CA PRO A 76 -0.80 -4.27 3.06
C PRO A 76 -0.79 -3.17 1.98
N LEU A 77 -0.36 -3.52 0.78
CA LEU A 77 -0.65 -2.76 -0.43
C LEU A 77 -1.99 -3.22 -0.99
N PHE A 78 -2.74 -2.31 -1.61
CA PHE A 78 -3.99 -2.67 -2.29
C PHE A 78 -3.83 -2.41 -3.78
N VAL A 79 -4.13 -3.43 -4.58
CA VAL A 79 -4.06 -3.35 -6.04
C VAL A 79 -5.32 -3.92 -6.66
N ALA A 80 -5.74 -3.41 -7.80
CA ALA A 80 -6.79 -3.99 -8.62
C ALA A 80 -6.16 -4.64 -9.86
N LYS A 81 -6.60 -5.87 -10.17
CA LYS A 81 -6.18 -6.57 -11.37
C LYS A 81 -7.05 -6.10 -12.56
N ILE A 82 -6.38 -5.59 -13.59
CA ILE A 82 -6.98 -5.28 -14.90
C ILE A 82 -6.67 -6.46 -15.82
N GLN A 83 -7.67 -6.95 -16.56
CA GLN A 83 -7.51 -8.16 -17.38
C GLN A 83 -6.96 -7.88 -18.79
N GLU A 84 -7.30 -6.75 -19.41
CA GLU A 84 -6.98 -6.46 -20.82
C GLU A 84 -6.63 -4.97 -21.06
N PRO A 85 -5.34 -4.62 -21.27
CA PRO A 85 -4.17 -5.49 -21.08
C PRO A 85 -4.01 -5.86 -19.59
N PHE A 86 -3.38 -7.00 -19.32
CA PHE A 86 -3.04 -7.37 -17.96
C PHE A 86 -2.18 -6.29 -17.30
N SER A 87 -2.67 -5.74 -16.20
CA SER A 87 -1.93 -4.79 -15.37
C SER A 87 -2.46 -4.78 -13.94
N LEU A 88 -1.65 -4.29 -13.01
CA LEU A 88 -2.04 -4.07 -11.61
C LEU A 88 -2.12 -2.56 -11.33
N GLU A 89 -3.31 -2.09 -11.03
CA GLU A 89 -3.53 -0.70 -10.63
C GLU A 89 -3.35 -0.57 -9.12
N ILE A 90 -2.46 0.32 -8.67
CA ILE A 90 -2.27 0.55 -7.24
C ILE A 90 -3.40 1.45 -6.70
N ILE A 91 -4.18 0.90 -5.76
CA ILE A 91 -5.31 1.57 -5.10
C ILE A 91 -4.86 2.27 -3.81
N ASP A 92 -3.92 1.64 -3.09
CA ASP A 92 -3.29 2.20 -1.90
C ASP A 92 -1.83 1.74 -1.77
N GLY A 93 -0.99 2.63 -1.22
CA GLY A 93 0.42 2.35 -0.94
C GLY A 93 1.38 2.79 -2.04
N SER A 94 0.93 3.61 -3.00
CA SER A 94 1.78 4.17 -4.07
C SER A 94 3.06 4.82 -3.55
N GLN A 95 2.96 5.65 -2.51
CA GLN A 95 4.12 6.30 -1.91
C GLN A 95 5.11 5.31 -1.29
N ARG A 96 4.62 4.18 -0.74
CA ARG A 96 5.48 3.11 -0.21
C ARG A 96 6.23 2.43 -1.36
N VAL A 97 5.53 2.05 -2.42
CA VAL A 97 6.12 1.43 -3.62
C VAL A 97 7.15 2.35 -4.28
N LEU A 98 6.83 3.64 -4.47
CA LEU A 98 7.76 4.64 -5.00
C LEU A 98 8.99 4.84 -4.11
N THR A 99 8.80 4.83 -2.78
CA THR A 99 9.91 4.93 -1.82
C THR A 99 10.84 3.73 -1.91
N LEU A 100 10.30 2.51 -2.01
CA LEU A 100 11.10 1.28 -2.19
C LEU A 100 11.94 1.36 -3.47
N ALA A 101 11.32 1.75 -4.58
CA ALA A 101 12.00 1.89 -5.87
C ALA A 101 13.09 2.98 -5.82
N ALA A 102 12.77 4.15 -5.24
CA ALA A 102 13.74 5.24 -5.10
C ALA A 102 14.94 4.84 -4.23
N PHE A 103 14.70 4.15 -3.11
CA PHE A 103 15.78 3.66 -2.26
C PHE A 103 16.64 2.61 -2.98
N MET A 104 16.02 1.57 -3.57
CA MET A 104 16.75 0.49 -4.27
C MET A 104 17.57 0.98 -5.47
N THR A 105 17.16 2.08 -6.10
CA THR A 105 17.88 2.70 -7.22
C THR A 105 18.83 3.82 -6.80
N ASN A 106 19.10 3.97 -5.49
CA ASN A 106 19.95 5.01 -4.90
C ASN A 106 19.50 6.46 -5.21
N LYS A 107 18.23 6.66 -5.54
CA LYS A 107 17.61 7.98 -5.72
C LYS A 107 17.12 8.61 -4.41
N LEU A 108 17.09 7.81 -3.33
CA LEU A 108 16.77 8.26 -1.97
C LEU A 108 17.96 8.00 -1.05
N GLN A 109 18.42 9.07 -0.39
CA GLN A 109 19.36 9.02 0.73
C GLN A 109 18.58 9.21 2.04
N LEU A 110 18.89 8.42 3.05
CA LEU A 110 18.16 8.43 4.32
C LEU A 110 18.50 9.67 5.14
N ILE A 111 17.48 10.36 5.66
CA ILE A 111 17.62 11.59 6.43
C ILE A 111 16.68 11.63 7.65
N HIS A 112 17.06 12.41 8.66
CA HIS A 112 16.27 12.69 9.85
C HIS A 112 15.77 11.44 10.62
N LEU A 113 16.52 10.36 10.55
CA LEU A 113 16.31 9.14 11.34
C LEU A 113 16.75 9.37 12.80
N LYS A 114 15.98 8.83 13.73
CA LYS A 114 16.23 8.95 15.18
C LYS A 114 16.54 7.62 15.85
N THR A 115 16.02 6.50 15.32
CA THR A 115 16.19 5.19 15.94
C THR A 115 17.43 4.50 15.39
N LEU A 116 17.59 4.53 14.07
CA LEU A 116 18.78 4.10 13.34
C LEU A 116 19.51 5.35 12.80
N ASP A 117 19.88 6.25 13.70
CA ASP A 117 20.47 7.56 13.36
C ASP A 117 21.80 7.44 12.59
N SER A 118 22.55 6.37 12.79
CA SER A 118 23.77 6.07 12.03
C SER A 118 23.53 5.81 10.54
N LEU A 119 22.29 5.55 10.13
CA LEU A 119 21.92 5.37 8.72
C LEU A 119 21.63 6.70 8.02
N ASN A 120 21.61 7.82 8.73
CA ASN A 120 21.51 9.13 8.10
C ASN A 120 22.67 9.32 7.12
N GLY A 121 22.35 9.67 5.88
CA GLY A 121 23.30 9.79 4.78
C GLY A 121 23.50 8.51 3.96
N PHE A 122 22.90 7.38 4.33
CA PHE A 122 23.06 6.13 3.57
C PHE A 122 22.09 6.08 2.40
N SER A 123 22.58 5.58 1.26
CA SER A 123 21.82 5.06 0.13
C SER A 123 21.84 3.52 0.16
N PHE A 124 21.05 2.87 -0.68
CA PHE A 124 20.95 1.40 -0.69
C PHE A 124 22.30 0.70 -0.96
N SER A 125 23.15 1.28 -1.81
CA SER A 125 24.49 0.77 -2.13
C SER A 125 25.46 0.76 -0.96
N ASP A 126 25.22 1.58 0.07
CA ASP A 126 26.12 1.71 1.23
C ASP A 126 25.97 0.53 2.20
N PHE A 127 24.89 -0.24 2.09
CA PHE A 127 24.66 -1.43 2.90
C PHE A 127 25.46 -2.62 2.37
N SER A 128 25.86 -3.53 3.27
CA SER A 128 26.54 -4.76 2.85
C SER A 128 25.65 -5.60 1.93
N PRO A 129 26.23 -6.43 1.02
CA PRO A 129 25.44 -7.28 0.12
C PRO A 129 24.45 -8.20 0.86
N SER A 130 24.78 -8.60 2.10
CA SER A 130 23.89 -9.38 2.96
C SER A 130 22.66 -8.57 3.38
N HIS A 131 22.83 -7.32 3.82
CA HIS A 131 21.72 -6.44 4.18
C HIS A 131 20.87 -6.04 2.98
N GLN A 132 21.49 -5.76 1.83
CA GLN A 132 20.76 -5.50 0.58
C GLN A 132 19.86 -6.69 0.21
N ARG A 133 20.37 -7.93 0.31
CA ARG A 133 19.56 -9.14 0.06
C ARG A 133 18.43 -9.30 1.07
N LYS A 134 18.68 -9.06 2.36
CA LYS A 134 17.64 -9.12 3.40
C LYS A 134 16.52 -8.11 3.13
N PHE A 135 16.89 -6.88 2.78
CA PHE A 135 15.94 -5.83 2.42
C PHE A 135 15.10 -6.26 1.21
N LYS A 136 15.74 -6.65 0.11
CA LYS A 136 15.07 -7.14 -1.12
C LYS A 136 14.10 -8.29 -0.87
N ASN A 137 14.47 -9.23 0.00
CA ASN A 137 13.67 -10.41 0.33
C ASN A 137 12.62 -10.18 1.43
N THR A 138 12.49 -8.96 1.96
CA THR A 138 11.42 -8.67 2.93
C THR A 138 10.07 -8.75 2.21
N SER A 139 9.14 -9.54 2.76
CA SER A 139 7.80 -9.71 2.21
C SER A 139 6.86 -8.59 2.65
N ILE A 140 6.02 -8.14 1.73
CA ILE A 140 4.91 -7.22 1.98
C ILE A 140 3.63 -7.90 1.49
N ASN A 141 2.59 -7.83 2.32
CA ASN A 141 1.26 -8.31 1.96
C ASN A 141 0.64 -7.40 0.89
N VAL A 142 0.03 -8.01 -0.12
CA VAL A 142 -0.68 -7.33 -1.20
C VAL A 142 -2.06 -7.94 -1.31
N ILE A 143 -3.08 -7.09 -1.15
CA ILE A 143 -4.47 -7.43 -1.37
C ILE A 143 -4.79 -7.10 -2.82
N ILE A 144 -5.13 -8.13 -3.59
CA ILE A 144 -5.44 -8.05 -5.02
C ILE A 144 -6.95 -8.14 -5.17
N LEU A 145 -7.56 -7.06 -5.66
CA LEU A 145 -8.97 -6.98 -5.98
C LEU A 145 -9.21 -7.50 -7.41
N PHE A 146 -10.18 -8.38 -7.58
CA PHE A 146 -10.64 -8.87 -8.88
C PHE A 146 -11.95 -8.20 -9.24
N ASP A 147 -12.06 -7.79 -10.51
CA ASP A 147 -13.28 -7.24 -11.10
C ASP A 147 -13.88 -6.06 -10.30
N ALA A 148 -13.02 -5.26 -9.65
CA ALA A 148 -13.43 -4.12 -8.84
C ALA A 148 -13.76 -2.90 -9.73
N ASP A 149 -14.99 -2.39 -9.61
CA ASP A 149 -15.41 -1.17 -10.29
C ASP A 149 -14.73 0.09 -9.70
N GLU A 150 -14.77 1.20 -10.47
CA GLU A 150 -14.18 2.49 -10.07
C GLU A 150 -14.72 3.01 -8.74
N ILE A 151 -16.00 2.77 -8.47
CA ILE A 151 -16.66 3.23 -7.24
C ILE A 151 -16.05 2.50 -6.03
N SER A 152 -15.89 1.19 -6.14
CA SER A 152 -15.34 0.33 -5.10
C SER A 152 -13.86 0.60 -4.87
N LYS A 153 -13.08 0.78 -5.95
CA LYS A 153 -11.67 1.21 -5.87
C LYS A 153 -11.52 2.52 -5.11
N LYS A 154 -12.33 3.53 -5.47
CA LYS A 154 -12.32 4.85 -4.82
C LYS A 154 -12.79 4.79 -3.37
N ASP A 155 -13.85 4.04 -3.09
CA ASP A 155 -14.36 3.84 -1.73
C ASP A 155 -13.32 3.18 -0.83
N ILE A 156 -12.60 2.17 -1.33
CA ILE A 156 -11.50 1.50 -0.62
C ILE A 156 -10.36 2.48 -0.37
N SER A 157 -9.88 3.17 -1.41
CA SER A 157 -8.76 4.11 -1.29
C SER A 157 -9.06 5.23 -0.28
N ASN A 158 -10.26 5.81 -0.33
CA ASN A 158 -10.68 6.84 0.61
C ASN A 158 -10.74 6.31 2.06
N ARG A 159 -11.28 5.10 2.27
CA ARG A 159 -11.37 4.52 3.61
C ARG A 159 -10.02 4.16 4.19
N ILE A 160 -9.04 3.76 3.37
CA ILE A 160 -7.68 3.48 3.87
C ILE A 160 -6.97 4.77 4.28
N ASN A 161 -7.16 5.86 3.52
CA ASN A 161 -6.40 7.10 3.71
C ASN A 161 -7.05 8.14 4.65
N THR A 162 -8.31 7.95 5.04
CA THR A 162 -9.09 8.95 5.82
C THR A 162 -9.27 8.60 7.30
N TYR A 163 -9.08 7.35 7.70
CA TYR A 163 -9.21 6.93 9.11
C TYR A 163 -7.87 6.81 9.83
#